data_AF-A0AAW0F8P6-F1
#
_entry.id   AF-A0AAW0F8P6-F1
#
_cell.length_a   1.000
_cell.length_b   1.000
_cell.length_c   1.000
_cell.angle_alpha   90.00
_cell.angle_beta   90.00
_cell.angle_gamma   90.00
#
_symmetry.space_group_name_H-M   'P 1'
#
loop_
_entity.id
_entity.type
_entity.pdbx_description
1 polymer ?
#
loop_
_entity_poly.entity_id
_entity_poly.type
_entity_poly.pdbx_seq_one_letter_code
_entity_poly.pdbx_strand_id
1 'polypeptide(L)'
;MGATVIVTSSSDEKLKLAKQLGATHTINYKTHPNWDQEVLKLTNGRGVDHVIEIGGAGTLLKAIASTRMVGFITSGSSQGFEDMNRLLEARQIQPVIDKVFPFDQALQAYEHLASQKHVGKVVIKIAN
;
A
#
# COMPACT_ATOMS: atom_id res chain seq x y z
N MET A 1 13.62 -7.41 15.35
CA MET A 1 12.76 -6.27 15.70
C MET A 1 11.80 -6.03 14.54
N GLY A 2 10.55 -5.67 14.79
CA GLY A 2 9.56 -5.35 13.75
C GLY A 2 9.44 -3.84 13.51
N ALA A 3 8.70 -3.44 12.48
CA ALA A 3 8.38 -2.04 12.21
C ALA A 3 6.98 -1.69 12.75
N THR A 4 6.81 -0.45 13.21
CA THR A 4 5.48 0.15 13.39
C THR A 4 4.99 0.63 12.03
N VAL A 5 3.95 -0.01 11.50
CA VAL A 5 3.49 0.24 10.13
C VAL A 5 2.21 1.06 10.15
N ILE A 6 2.20 2.17 9.40
CA ILE A 6 1.01 3.01 9.15
C ILE A 6 0.62 2.84 7.69
N VAL A 7 -0.62 2.42 7.42
CA VAL A 7 -1.15 2.25 6.06
C VAL A 7 -2.21 3.32 5.77
N THR A 8 -2.12 3.96 4.61
CA THR A 8 -3.15 4.89 4.11
C THR A 8 -3.96 4.25 2.99
N SER A 9 -5.27 4.55 2.92
CA SER A 9 -6.17 4.07 1.85
C SER A 9 -7.42 4.94 1.80
N SER A 10 -8.18 4.89 0.70
CA SER A 10 -9.53 5.47 0.62
C SER A 10 -10.66 4.50 0.93
N SER A 11 -10.33 3.22 1.15
CA SER A 11 -11.29 2.15 1.43
C SER A 11 -11.05 1.59 2.83
N ASP A 12 -12.11 1.62 3.64
CA ASP A 12 -12.09 1.05 4.99
C ASP A 12 -11.96 -0.47 4.96
N GLU A 13 -12.49 -1.15 3.93
CA GLU A 13 -12.29 -2.59 3.75
C GLU A 13 -10.80 -2.93 3.57
N LYS A 14 -10.08 -2.16 2.75
CA LYS A 14 -8.63 -2.33 2.56
C LYS A 14 -7.85 -2.06 3.85
N LEU A 15 -8.26 -1.06 4.64
CA LEU A 15 -7.61 -0.76 5.93
C LEU A 15 -7.87 -1.86 6.97
N LYS A 16 -9.08 -2.40 7.03
CA LYS A 16 -9.40 -3.54 7.90
C LYS A 16 -8.52 -4.75 7.57
N LEU A 17 -8.35 -5.04 6.28
CA LEU A 17 -7.45 -6.11 5.85
C LEU A 17 -5.99 -5.80 6.20
N ALA A 18 -5.51 -4.58 5.95
CA ALA A 18 -4.15 -4.17 6.31
C ALA A 18 -3.87 -4.37 7.81
N LYS A 19 -4.85 -4.05 8.67
CA LYS A 19 -4.79 -4.29 10.12
C LYS A 19 -4.67 -5.79 10.44
N GLN A 20 -5.45 -6.65 9.77
CA GLN A 20 -5.36 -8.11 9.93
C GLN A 20 -4.01 -8.67 9.47
N LEU A 21 -3.39 -8.05 8.47
CA LEU A 21 -2.06 -8.40 7.94
C LEU A 21 -0.89 -7.85 8.77
N GLY A 22 -1.18 -7.11 9.86
CA GLY A 22 -0.16 -6.65 10.81
C GLY A 22 0.15 -5.15 10.76
N ALA A 23 -0.60 -4.34 10.03
CA ALA A 23 -0.47 -2.88 10.12
C ALA A 23 -0.74 -2.42 11.58
N THR A 24 0.15 -1.61 12.13
CA THR A 24 -0.01 -1.07 13.49
C THR A 24 -1.06 0.03 13.52
N HIS A 25 -1.10 0.89 12.51
CA HIS A 25 -2.11 1.93 12.36
C HIS A 25 -2.61 2.00 10.91
N THR A 26 -3.79 2.57 10.75
CA THR A 26 -4.48 2.71 9.47
C THR A 26 -5.15 4.08 9.41
N ILE A 27 -5.04 4.78 8.28
CA ILE A 27 -5.65 6.10 8.09
C ILE A 27 -6.44 6.10 6.79
N ASN A 28 -7.73 6.46 6.87
CA ASN A 28 -8.53 6.70 5.67
C ASN A 28 -8.35 8.15 5.21
N TYR A 29 -7.69 8.36 4.07
CA TYR A 29 -7.37 9.70 3.58
C TYR A 29 -8.59 10.47 3.01
N LYS A 30 -9.75 9.82 2.82
CA LYS A 30 -11.01 10.52 2.48
C LYS A 30 -11.61 11.19 3.72
N THR A 31 -11.56 10.52 4.87
CA THR A 31 -12.09 11.08 6.12
C THR A 31 -11.05 11.94 6.86
N HIS A 32 -9.76 11.69 6.60
CA HIS A 32 -8.64 12.46 7.14
C HIS A 32 -7.80 13.01 5.97
N PRO A 33 -8.26 14.08 5.29
CA PRO A 33 -7.54 14.66 4.16
C PRO A 33 -6.14 15.17 4.57
N ASN A 34 -5.96 15.54 5.83
CA ASN A 34 -4.69 15.91 6.44
C ASN A 34 -4.00 14.71 7.14
N TRP A 35 -3.94 13.57 6.45
CA TRP A 35 -3.38 12.33 6.99
C TRP A 35 -1.92 12.46 7.46
N ASP A 36 -1.15 13.40 6.90
CA ASP A 36 0.20 13.72 7.35
C ASP A 36 0.24 14.18 8.82
N GLN A 37 -0.76 14.97 9.24
CA GLN A 37 -0.91 15.40 10.63
C GLN A 37 -1.33 14.23 11.53
N GLU A 38 -2.14 13.30 11.02
CA GLU A 38 -2.48 12.07 11.75
C GLU A 38 -1.24 11.18 11.94
N VAL A 39 -0.37 11.08 10.95
CA VAL A 39 0.92 10.39 11.10
C VAL A 39 1.77 11.06 12.18
N LEU A 40 1.85 12.39 12.20
CA LEU A 40 2.57 13.12 13.25
C LEU A 40 1.98 12.85 14.63
N LYS A 41 0.65 12.86 14.79
CA LYS A 41 -0.01 12.51 16.06
C LYS A 41 0.36 11.08 16.51
N LEU A 42 0.28 10.11 15.60
CA LEU A 42 0.64 8.71 15.88
C LEU A 42 2.12 8.52 16.24
N THR A 43 2.97 9.45 15.83
CA THR A 43 4.43 9.41 16.07
C THR A 43 4.89 10.45 17.09
N ASN A 44 3.97 11.02 17.88
CA ASN A 44 4.26 12.05 18.89
C ASN A 44 5.05 13.24 18.34
N GLY A 45 4.72 13.67 17.11
CA GLY A 45 5.34 14.78 16.41
C GLY A 45 6.70 14.46 15.76
N ARG A 46 7.24 13.24 15.93
CA ARG A 46 8.56 12.86 15.36
C ARG A 46 8.51 12.68 13.85
N GLY A 47 7.42 12.15 13.30
CA GLY A 47 7.34 11.66 11.93
C GLY A 47 7.87 10.23 11.78
N VAL A 48 7.60 9.60 10.63
CA VAL A 48 8.05 8.23 10.34
C VAL A 48 9.51 8.19 9.88
N ASP A 49 10.19 7.09 10.19
CA ASP A 49 11.56 6.85 9.73
C ASP A 49 11.66 6.65 8.21
N HIS A 50 10.62 6.08 7.60
CA HIS A 50 10.59 5.73 6.17
C HIS A 50 9.17 5.83 5.60
N VAL A 51 9.01 6.47 4.44
CA VAL A 51 7.79 6.44 3.61
C VAL A 51 8.02 5.66 2.31
N ILE A 52 7.11 4.73 2.00
CA ILE A 52 7.03 4.07 0.70
C ILE A 52 5.96 4.81 -0.11
N GLU A 53 6.39 5.63 -1.07
CA GLU A 53 5.52 6.51 -1.87
C GLU A 53 5.06 5.82 -3.16
N ILE A 54 3.76 5.82 -3.41
CA ILE A 54 3.10 5.19 -4.59
C ILE A 54 1.97 6.04 -5.20
N GLY A 55 1.53 7.10 -4.53
CA GLY A 55 0.43 7.98 -4.97
C GLY A 55 0.87 9.13 -5.89
N GLY A 56 2.17 9.33 -6.07
CA GLY A 56 2.73 10.27 -7.04
C GLY A 56 2.72 11.73 -6.56
N ALA A 57 2.60 12.68 -7.50
CA ALA A 57 2.74 14.11 -7.21
C ALA A 57 1.74 14.64 -6.17
N GLY A 58 0.53 14.05 -6.10
CA GLY A 58 -0.52 14.46 -5.17
C GLY A 58 -0.25 14.10 -3.71
N THR A 59 0.63 13.14 -3.44
CA THR A 59 0.92 12.63 -2.08
C THR A 59 2.32 12.98 -1.59
N LEU A 60 3.26 13.27 -2.50
CA LEU A 60 4.67 13.50 -2.17
C LEU A 60 4.90 14.59 -1.11
N LEU A 61 4.21 15.73 -1.19
CA LEU A 61 4.38 16.81 -0.20
C LEU A 61 3.95 16.38 1.21
N LYS A 62 2.89 15.57 1.30
CA LYS A 62 2.41 15.01 2.57
C LYS A 62 3.33 13.90 3.09
N ALA A 63 3.92 13.11 2.19
CA ALA A 63 4.99 12.16 2.54
C ALA A 63 6.19 12.89 3.16
N ILE A 64 6.64 14.00 2.56
CA ILE A 64 7.71 14.84 3.11
C ILE A 64 7.32 15.39 4.49
N ALA A 65 6.13 15.96 4.61
CA ALA A 65 5.65 16.56 5.87
C ALA A 65 5.50 15.56 7.02
N SER A 66 5.24 14.28 6.71
CA SER A 66 5.07 13.22 7.71
C SER A 66 6.34 12.40 7.97
N THR A 67 7.41 12.62 7.20
CA THR A 67 8.71 11.99 7.38
C THR A 67 9.53 12.78 8.40
N ARG A 68 10.23 12.08 9.30
CA ARG A 68 11.11 12.75 10.26
C ARG A 68 12.30 13.42 9.58
N MET A 69 12.97 14.33 10.29
CA MET A 69 14.30 14.80 9.87
C MET A 69 15.25 13.61 9.73
N VAL A 70 15.98 13.56 8.61
CA VAL A 70 16.88 12.45 8.24
C VAL A 70 16.13 11.11 8.07
N GLY A 71 14.84 11.16 7.73
CA GLY A 71 14.06 10.01 7.27
C GLY A 71 14.17 9.81 5.76
N PHE A 72 13.65 8.68 5.28
CA PHE A 72 13.74 8.29 3.87
C PHE A 72 12.37 8.27 3.19
N ILE A 73 12.34 8.66 1.92
CA ILE A 73 11.18 8.48 1.05
C ILE A 73 11.66 7.71 -0.17
N THR A 74 11.05 6.55 -0.41
CA THR A 74 11.39 5.70 -1.55
C THR A 74 10.17 5.50 -2.43
N SER A 75 10.36 5.67 -3.73
CA SER A 75 9.46 5.11 -4.75
C SER A 75 10.02 3.75 -5.18
N GLY A 76 9.17 2.82 -5.59
CA GLY A 76 9.58 1.48 -5.99
C GLY A 76 10.65 1.50 -7.10
N SER A 77 11.72 0.73 -6.93
CA SER A 77 12.75 0.48 -7.95
C SER A 77 12.68 -0.97 -8.43
N SER A 78 13.20 -1.26 -9.63
CA SER A 78 13.28 -2.63 -10.14
C SER A 78 14.06 -3.53 -9.18
N GLN A 79 15.16 -3.04 -8.63
CA GLN A 79 15.93 -3.77 -7.62
C GLN A 79 15.10 -4.04 -6.36
N GLY A 80 14.41 -3.04 -5.83
CA GLY A 80 13.55 -3.21 -4.66
C GLY A 80 12.41 -4.22 -4.91
N PHE A 81 11.88 -4.27 -6.13
CA PHE A 81 10.88 -5.24 -6.54
C PHE A 81 11.44 -6.67 -6.59
N GLU A 82 12.64 -6.85 -7.14
CA GLU A 82 13.33 -8.16 -7.14
C GLU A 82 13.63 -8.64 -5.71
N ASP A 83 14.12 -7.74 -4.86
CA ASP A 83 14.41 -8.04 -3.45
C ASP A 83 13.14 -8.44 -2.70
N MET A 84 12.03 -7.73 -2.96
CA MET A 84 10.72 -8.08 -2.44
C MET A 84 10.28 -9.47 -2.90
N ASN A 85 10.36 -9.79 -4.19
CA ASN A 85 9.95 -11.10 -4.71
C ASN A 85 10.75 -12.24 -4.06
N ARG A 86 12.06 -12.09 -3.92
CA ARG A 86 12.92 -13.06 -3.21
C ARG A 86 12.46 -13.29 -1.77
N LEU A 87 12.04 -12.22 -1.08
CA LEU A 87 11.51 -12.33 0.27
C LEU A 87 10.14 -13.03 0.31
N LEU A 88 9.25 -12.72 -0.64
CA LEU A 88 7.93 -13.35 -0.73
C LEU A 88 8.06 -14.87 -0.88
N GLU A 89 8.97 -15.33 -1.75
CA GLU A 89 9.26 -16.76 -1.95
C GLU A 89 9.85 -17.39 -0.68
N ALA A 90 10.90 -16.78 -0.11
CA ALA A 90 11.58 -17.31 1.06
C ALA A 90 10.69 -17.41 2.32
N ARG A 91 9.64 -16.59 2.39
CA ARG A 91 8.71 -16.52 3.53
C ARG A 91 7.32 -17.04 3.20
N GLN A 92 7.11 -17.57 2.01
CA GLN A 92 5.83 -18.08 1.51
C GLN A 92 4.69 -17.05 1.67
N ILE A 93 5.01 -15.77 1.51
CA ILE A 93 4.03 -14.69 1.63
C ILE A 93 3.22 -14.66 0.33
N GLN A 94 1.93 -14.95 0.45
CA GLN A 94 1.01 -14.90 -0.66
C GLN A 94 0.43 -13.48 -0.80
N PRO A 95 0.41 -12.89 -2.01
CA PRO A 95 -0.29 -11.63 -2.22
C PRO A 95 -1.80 -11.83 -2.03
N VAL A 96 -2.47 -10.80 -1.51
CA VAL A 96 -3.93 -10.77 -1.51
C VAL A 96 -4.41 -10.63 -2.95
N ILE A 97 -5.10 -11.66 -3.45
CA ILE A 97 -5.75 -11.67 -4.76
C ILE A 97 -7.24 -11.47 -4.53
N ASP A 98 -7.81 -10.47 -5.19
CA ASP A 98 -9.24 -10.21 -5.16
C ASP A 98 -9.97 -11.18 -6.09
N LYS A 99 -9.52 -11.23 -7.35
CA LYS A 99 -10.12 -12.07 -8.38
C LYS A 99 -9.11 -12.41 -9.47
N VAL A 100 -9.22 -13.64 -9.97
CA VAL A 100 -8.50 -14.13 -11.14
C VAL A 100 -9.48 -14.23 -12.31
N PHE A 101 -9.11 -13.66 -13.44
CA PHE A 101 -9.84 -13.73 -14.70
C PHE A 101 -9.03 -14.56 -15.71
N PRO A 102 -9.66 -15.43 -16.50
CA PRO A 102 -9.00 -15.99 -17.69
C PRO A 102 -8.72 -14.88 -18.72
N PHE A 103 -7.75 -15.10 -19.61
CA PHE A 103 -7.32 -14.09 -20.58
C PHE A 103 -8.43 -13.64 -21.54
N ASP A 104 -9.35 -14.54 -21.91
CA ASP A 104 -10.53 -14.21 -22.73
C ASP A 104 -11.52 -13.27 -22.01
N GLN A 105 -11.36 -13.07 -20.70
CA GLN A 105 -12.11 -12.12 -19.89
C GLN A 105 -11.29 -10.88 -19.47
N ALA A 106 -10.23 -10.55 -20.22
CA ALA A 106 -9.38 -9.40 -19.91
C ALA A 106 -10.17 -8.09 -19.82
N LEU A 107 -11.18 -7.89 -20.69
CA LEU A 107 -12.00 -6.68 -20.65
C LEU A 107 -12.77 -6.56 -19.32
N GLN A 108 -13.40 -7.64 -18.86
CA GLN A 108 -14.10 -7.68 -17.58
C GLN A 108 -13.13 -7.47 -16.41
N ALA A 109 -11.89 -7.95 -16.53
CA ALA A 109 -10.85 -7.69 -15.52
C ALA A 109 -10.52 -6.20 -15.42
N TYR A 110 -10.41 -5.49 -16.55
CA TYR A 110 -10.19 -4.04 -16.58
C TYR A 110 -11.41 -3.25 -16.07
N GLU A 111 -12.63 -3.67 -16.39
CA GLU A 111 -13.85 -3.06 -15.84
C GLU A 111 -13.90 -3.21 -14.31
N HIS A 112 -13.56 -4.41 -13.80
CA HIS A 112 -13.49 -4.68 -12.37
C HIS A 112 -12.42 -3.84 -11.68
N LEU A 113 -11.23 -3.70 -12.29
CA LEU A 113 -10.17 -2.81 -11.82
C LEU A 113 -10.65 -1.35 -11.80
N ALA A 114 -11.26 -0.87 -12.88
CA ALA A 114 -11.74 0.50 -13.02
C ALA A 114 -12.84 0.86 -12.00
N SER A 115 -13.60 -0.13 -11.52
CA SER A 115 -14.60 0.08 -10.47
C SER A 115 -14.01 0.56 -9.13
N GLN A 116 -12.70 0.34 -8.91
CA GLN A 116 -11.97 0.59 -7.66
C GLN A 116 -12.55 -0.11 -6.40
N LYS A 117 -13.49 -1.04 -6.56
CA LYS A 117 -14.13 -1.80 -5.46
C LYS A 117 -13.34 -3.04 -5.04
N HIS A 118 -12.37 -3.48 -5.85
CA HIS A 118 -11.55 -4.65 -5.58
C HIS A 118 -10.68 -4.47 -4.32
N VAL A 119 -10.48 -5.55 -3.55
CA VAL A 119 -9.59 -5.63 -2.40
C VAL A 119 -8.45 -6.59 -2.69
N GLY A 120 -7.28 -6.04 -3.03
CA GLY A 120 -6.11 -6.80 -3.45
C GLY A 120 -5.88 -6.72 -4.95
N LYS A 121 -5.09 -7.67 -5.48
CA LYS A 121 -4.70 -7.71 -6.89
C LYS A 121 -5.81 -8.30 -7.76
N VAL A 122 -6.06 -7.66 -8.90
CA VAL A 122 -6.83 -8.24 -10.02
C VAL A 122 -5.83 -8.94 -10.94
N VAL A 123 -6.03 -10.23 -11.18
CA VAL A 123 -5.07 -11.07 -11.91
C VAL A 123 -5.70 -11.59 -13.20
N ILE A 124 -4.95 -11.54 -14.30
CA ILE A 124 -5.32 -12.19 -15.57
C ILE A 124 -4.41 -13.41 -15.77
N LYS A 125 -5.00 -14.59 -15.92
CA LYS A 125 -4.28 -15.85 -16.18
C LYS A 125 -4.06 -16.01 -17.68
N ILE A 126 -2.78 -16.05 -18.11
CA ILE A 126 -2.37 -16.07 -19.54
C ILE A 126 -1.98 -17.45 -20.09
N ALA A 127 -1.77 -18.46 -19.24
CA ALA A 127 -1.46 -19.83 -19.63
C ALA A 127 -1.93 -20.80 -18.55
N ASN A 128 -2.23 -22.05 -18.91
CA ASN A 128 -2.75 -23.06 -17.98
C ASN A 128 -1.71 -23.64 -17.05
#